data_AF-A0A3C1SSC6-F1
#
_entry.id   AF-A0A3C1SSC6-F1
#
_cell.length_a   1.000
_cell.length_b   1.000
_cell.length_c   1.000
_cell.angle_alpha   90.00
_cell.angle_beta   90.00
_cell.angle_gamma   90.00
#
_symmetry.space_group_name_H-M   'P 1'
#
loop_
_entity.id
_entity.type
_entity.pdbx_description
1 polymer ?
#
loop_
_entity_poly.entity_id
_entity_poly.type
_entity_poly.pdbx_seq_one_letter_code
_entity_poly.pdbx_strand_id
1 'polypeptide(L)'
;MKRLIGRFDRLRLASLLIWTLPITALIPLGMLWLWQENAFLWWLLAMVVFSALGYGFQYALRRRERRLLAAASTAPDPNWSPRAETAWAAVEQFADAVNPKDHPLDDGDRLWLLGRQVLDTVARCYHPQAERPLLELTVPHMLLIIERASRDLRASLIRNIPL
;
A
#
# COMPACT_ATOMS: atom_id res chain seq x y z
N MET A 1 9.20 40.72 -32.21
CA MET A 1 8.48 39.52 -31.71
C MET A 1 8.00 39.57 -30.25
N LYS A 2 8.46 40.49 -29.38
CA LYS A 2 8.03 40.57 -27.95
C LYS A 2 6.62 41.11 -27.67
N ARG A 3 5.92 41.72 -28.65
CA ARG A 3 4.58 42.33 -28.43
C ARG A 3 3.39 41.40 -28.69
N LEU A 4 3.61 40.21 -29.28
CA LEU A 4 2.52 39.26 -29.58
C LEU A 4 2.23 38.30 -28.42
N ILE A 5 3.23 38.02 -27.57
CA ILE A 5 3.09 37.11 -26.42
C ILE A 5 2.23 37.74 -25.31
N GLY A 6 2.36 39.04 -25.04
CA GLY A 6 1.59 39.71 -23.97
C GLY A 6 0.09 39.94 -24.25
N ARG A 7 -0.36 39.81 -25.51
CA ARG A 7 -1.77 40.00 -25.90
C ARG A 7 -2.55 38.68 -25.89
N PHE A 8 -1.91 37.59 -26.32
CA PHE A 8 -2.46 36.23 -26.20
C PHE A 8 -2.60 35.80 -24.73
N ASP A 9 -1.69 36.22 -23.86
CA ASP A 9 -1.72 35.86 -22.44
C ASP A 9 -2.89 36.52 -21.69
N ARG A 10 -3.17 37.79 -21.98
CA ARG A 10 -4.32 38.51 -21.40
C ARG A 10 -5.67 37.97 -21.86
N LEU A 11 -5.78 37.57 -23.14
CA LEU A 11 -7.00 36.96 -23.68
C LEU A 11 -7.21 35.54 -23.12
N ARG A 12 -6.14 34.76 -22.94
CA ARG A 12 -6.20 33.46 -22.27
C ARG A 12 -6.57 33.60 -20.80
N LEU A 13 -5.99 34.55 -20.09
CA LEU A 13 -6.38 34.90 -18.71
C LEU A 13 -7.83 35.34 -18.63
N ALA A 14 -8.30 36.20 -19.55
CA ALA A 14 -9.69 36.63 -19.58
C ALA A 14 -10.65 35.46 -19.88
N SER A 15 -10.28 34.57 -20.80
CA SER A 15 -11.06 33.36 -21.10
C SER A 15 -11.09 32.40 -19.91
N LEU A 16 -9.97 32.22 -19.21
CA LEU A 16 -9.90 31.43 -17.99
C LEU A 16 -10.77 32.07 -16.89
N LEU A 17 -10.67 33.39 -16.73
CA LEU A 17 -11.42 34.15 -15.75
C LEU A 17 -12.93 34.00 -16.01
N ILE A 18 -13.40 34.24 -17.24
CA ILE A 18 -14.80 34.08 -17.65
C ILE A 18 -15.29 32.66 -17.41
N TRP A 19 -14.46 31.65 -17.66
CA TRP A 19 -14.82 30.25 -17.44
C TRP A 19 -14.90 29.89 -15.95
N THR A 20 -14.01 30.44 -15.13
CA THR A 20 -14.01 30.25 -13.66
C THR A 20 -15.01 31.15 -12.93
N LEU A 21 -15.50 32.21 -13.58
CA LEU A 21 -16.40 33.21 -13.01
C LEU A 21 -17.71 32.61 -12.47
N PRO A 22 -18.46 31.75 -13.20
CA PRO A 22 -19.69 31.16 -12.66
C PRO A 22 -19.43 30.30 -11.43
N ILE A 23 -18.33 29.54 -11.40
CA ILE A 23 -17.97 28.69 -10.26
C ILE A 23 -17.59 29.54 -9.05
N THR A 24 -16.76 30.56 -9.27
CA THR A 24 -16.28 31.45 -8.20
C THR A 24 -17.36 32.41 -7.71
N ALA A 25 -18.35 32.76 -8.54
CA ALA A 25 -19.51 33.55 -8.14
C ALA A 25 -20.53 32.74 -7.33
N LEU A 26 -20.61 31.42 -7.57
CA LEU A 26 -21.49 30.52 -6.82
C LEU A 26 -21.12 30.43 -5.33
N ILE A 27 -19.82 30.50 -5.01
CA ILE A 27 -19.34 30.44 -3.62
C ILE A 27 -19.84 31.62 -2.78
N PRO A 28 -19.56 32.90 -3.12
CA PRO A 28 -20.03 34.04 -2.34
C PRO A 28 -21.55 34.20 -2.41
N LEU A 29 -22.19 33.87 -3.54
CA LEU A 29 -23.66 33.92 -3.65
C LEU A 29 -24.33 32.87 -2.75
N GLY A 30 -23.80 31.65 -2.71
CA GLY A 30 -24.23 30.62 -1.77
C GLY A 30 -24.00 31.02 -0.31
N MET A 31 -22.87 31.66 -0.01
CA MET A 31 -22.55 32.18 1.33
C MET A 31 -23.52 33.29 1.77
N LEU A 32 -23.84 34.23 0.86
CA LEU A 32 -24.81 35.30 1.11
C LEU A 32 -26.22 34.76 1.32
N TRP A 33 -26.62 33.77 0.53
CA TRP A 33 -27.91 33.10 0.67
C TRP A 33 -28.01 32.35 2.00
N LEU A 34 -26.97 31.60 2.39
CA LEU A 34 -26.87 30.93 3.69
C LEU A 34 -26.94 31.90 4.87
N TRP A 35 -26.43 33.12 4.69
CA TRP A 35 -26.51 34.17 5.70
C TRP A 35 -27.91 34.78 5.80
N GLN A 36 -28.57 35.03 4.66
CA GLN A 36 -29.96 35.52 4.62
C GLN A 36 -30.94 34.54 5.27
N GLU A 37 -30.78 33.24 5.01
CA GLU A 37 -31.68 32.19 5.53
C GLU A 37 -31.38 31.79 7.00
N ASN A 38 -30.39 32.43 7.65
CA ASN A 38 -29.86 32.06 8.97
C ASN A 38 -29.43 30.58 9.09
N ALA A 39 -29.18 29.93 7.95
CA ALA A 39 -28.82 28.52 7.84
C ALA A 39 -27.30 28.28 7.90
N PHE A 40 -26.51 29.35 8.03
CA PHE A 40 -25.05 29.29 8.09
C PHE A 40 -24.53 28.34 9.18
N LEU A 41 -25.11 28.39 10.39
CA LEU A 41 -24.74 27.50 11.49
C LEU A 41 -25.07 26.03 11.19
N TRP A 42 -26.22 25.76 10.59
CA TRP A 42 -26.62 24.41 10.18
C TRP A 42 -25.72 23.84 9.09
N TRP A 43 -25.31 24.68 8.13
CA TRP A 43 -24.35 24.29 7.10
C TRP A 43 -22.97 23.98 7.69
N LEU A 44 -22.49 24.81 8.62
CA LEU A 44 -21.21 24.60 9.30
C LEU A 44 -21.24 23.32 10.16
N LEU A 45 -22.35 23.07 10.85
CA LEU A 45 -22.56 21.85 11.63
C LEU A 45 -22.62 20.62 10.71
N ALA A 46 -23.32 20.69 9.57
CA ALA A 46 -23.33 19.63 8.58
C ALA A 46 -21.91 19.33 8.06
N MET A 47 -21.13 20.36 7.72
CA MET A 47 -19.73 20.20 7.28
C MET A 47 -18.88 19.46 8.33
N VAL A 48 -18.99 19.83 9.60
CA VAL A 48 -18.28 19.17 10.70
C VAL A 48 -18.75 17.72 10.85
N VAL A 49 -20.05 17.47 10.84
CA VAL A 49 -20.62 16.12 10.99
C VAL A 49 -20.19 15.22 9.84
N PHE A 50 -20.32 15.66 8.60
CA PHE A 50 -19.91 14.86 7.43
C PHE A 50 -18.39 14.65 7.38
N SER A 51 -17.60 15.64 7.78
CA SER A 51 -16.14 15.48 7.89
C SER A 51 -15.76 14.48 8.99
N ALA A 52 -16.42 14.55 10.15
CA ALA A 52 -16.21 13.63 11.26
C ALA A 52 -16.65 12.20 10.90
N LEU A 53 -17.78 12.05 10.21
CA LEU A 53 -18.26 10.76 9.70
C LEU A 53 -17.28 10.20 8.66
N GLY A 54 -16.84 11.01 7.70
CA GLY A 54 -15.86 10.60 6.70
C GLY A 54 -14.53 10.16 7.33
N TYR A 55 -14.02 10.94 8.29
CA TYR A 55 -12.81 10.60 9.03
C TYR A 55 -13.00 9.33 9.89
N GLY A 56 -14.14 9.21 10.57
CA GLY A 56 -14.49 8.04 11.36
C GLY A 56 -14.61 6.77 10.50
N PHE A 57 -15.19 6.87 9.32
CA PHE A 57 -15.29 5.77 8.36
C PHE A 57 -13.90 5.36 7.86
N GLN A 58 -13.06 6.33 7.48
CA GLN A 58 -11.68 6.08 7.08
C GLN A 58 -10.87 5.42 8.20
N TYR A 59 -11.04 5.89 9.44
CA TYR A 59 -10.38 5.30 10.60
C TYR A 59 -10.85 3.86 10.86
N ALA A 60 -12.17 3.62 10.76
CA ALA A 60 -12.75 2.29 10.92
C ALA A 60 -12.26 1.31 9.84
N LEU A 61 -12.19 1.75 8.57
CA LEU A 61 -11.67 0.95 7.47
C LEU A 61 -10.20 0.58 7.70
N ARG A 62 -9.34 1.56 8.00
CA ARG A 62 -7.92 1.31 8.29
C ARG A 62 -7.73 0.34 9.47
N ARG A 63 -8.57 0.46 10.50
CA ARG A 63 -8.55 -0.47 11.65
C ARG A 63 -8.98 -1.88 11.24
N ARG A 64 -10.00 -2.00 10.39
CA ARG A 64 -10.47 -3.28 9.85
C ARG A 64 -9.41 -3.94 8.98
N GLU A 65 -8.79 -3.20 8.07
CA GLU A 65 -7.69 -3.68 7.21
C GLU A 65 -6.53 -4.20 8.04
N ARG A 66 -6.07 -3.43 9.05
CA ARG A 66 -5.01 -3.87 9.96
C ARG A 66 -5.38 -5.15 10.72
N ARG A 67 -6.64 -5.30 11.14
CA ARG A 67 -7.12 -6.54 11.78
C ARG A 67 -7.14 -7.72 10.83
N LEU A 68 -7.56 -7.52 9.58
CA LEU A 68 -7.56 -8.57 8.56
C LEU A 68 -6.13 -9.00 8.21
N LEU A 69 -5.20 -8.06 8.09
CA LEU A 69 -3.79 -8.36 7.87
C LEU A 69 -3.18 -9.13 9.05
N ALA A 70 -3.48 -8.74 10.28
CA ALA A 70 -3.04 -9.47 11.47
C ALA A 70 -3.65 -10.88 11.58
N ALA A 71 -4.87 -11.07 11.07
CA ALA A 71 -5.53 -12.37 11.02
C ALA A 71 -5.01 -13.26 9.87
N ALA A 72 -4.44 -12.66 8.81
CA ALA A 72 -3.82 -13.36 7.69
C ALA A 72 -2.37 -13.76 7.99
N SER A 73 -2.10 -14.28 9.19
CA SER A 73 -0.79 -14.82 9.52
C SER A 73 -0.53 -16.10 8.72
N THR A 74 0.68 -16.23 8.18
CA THR A 74 1.10 -17.46 7.51
C THR A 74 1.49 -18.46 8.60
N ALA A 75 0.84 -19.62 8.64
CA ALA A 75 1.16 -20.68 9.59
C ALA A 75 2.16 -21.69 8.98
N PRO A 76 3.03 -22.31 9.80
CA PRO A 76 3.85 -23.42 9.35
C PRO A 76 2.96 -24.59 8.90
N ASP A 77 3.40 -25.31 7.86
CA ASP A 77 2.69 -26.51 7.38
C ASP A 77 2.88 -27.66 8.41
N PRO A 78 1.80 -28.30 8.87
CA PRO A 78 1.89 -29.37 9.87
C PRO A 78 2.67 -30.62 9.40
N ASN A 79 2.91 -30.76 8.09
CA ASN A 79 3.65 -31.90 7.52
C ASN A 79 5.14 -31.61 7.30
N TRP A 80 5.66 -30.51 7.83
CA TRP A 80 7.07 -30.17 7.67
C TRP A 80 8.02 -31.08 8.43
N SER A 81 9.22 -31.24 7.88
CA SER A 81 10.29 -31.94 8.59
C SER A 81 10.82 -31.10 9.76
N PRO A 82 11.42 -31.69 10.80
CA PRO A 82 12.01 -30.94 11.92
C PRO A 82 13.03 -29.88 11.49
N ARG A 83 13.73 -30.13 10.38
CA ARG A 83 14.70 -29.18 9.81
C ARG A 83 14.02 -27.97 9.16
N ALA A 84 12.84 -28.17 8.60
CA ALA A 84 12.02 -27.10 8.03
C ALA A 84 11.36 -26.25 9.12
N GLU A 85 10.96 -26.85 10.25
CA GLU A 85 10.51 -26.09 11.43
C GLU A 85 11.61 -25.19 11.99
N THR A 86 12.85 -25.68 12.02
CA THR A 86 14.01 -24.87 12.45
C THR A 86 14.25 -23.69 11.52
N ALA A 87 14.15 -23.91 10.19
CA ALA A 87 14.27 -22.84 9.20
C ALA A 87 13.11 -21.83 9.31
N TRP A 88 11.89 -22.31 9.59
CA TRP A 88 10.73 -21.45 9.83
C TRP A 88 10.92 -20.53 11.03
N ALA A 89 11.36 -21.07 12.17
CA ALA A 89 11.65 -20.28 13.37
C ALA A 89 12.71 -19.20 13.13
N ALA A 90 13.74 -19.50 12.32
CA ALA A 90 14.77 -18.52 11.95
C ALA A 90 14.20 -17.39 11.07
N VAL A 91 13.28 -17.71 10.15
CA VAL A 91 12.60 -16.71 9.31
C VAL A 91 11.63 -15.86 10.15
N GLU A 92 10.91 -16.45 11.10
CA GLU A 92 10.00 -15.74 11.98
C GLU A 92 10.76 -14.76 12.90
N GLN A 93 11.90 -15.20 13.45
CA GLN A 93 12.79 -14.31 14.19
C GLN A 93 13.36 -13.17 13.33
N PHE A 94 13.68 -13.45 12.06
CA PHE A 94 14.11 -12.40 11.13
C PHE A 94 12.98 -11.42 10.83
N ALA A 95 11.76 -11.91 10.62
CA ALA A 95 10.59 -11.07 10.36
C ALA A 95 10.27 -10.14 11.53
N ASP A 96 10.37 -10.63 12.78
CA ASP A 96 10.17 -9.83 13.99
C ASP A 96 11.23 -8.71 14.15
N ALA A 97 12.44 -8.92 13.64
CA ALA A 97 13.52 -7.94 13.69
C ALA A 97 13.38 -6.85 12.61
N VAL A 98 12.60 -7.08 11.55
CA VAL A 98 12.47 -6.17 10.42
C VAL A 98 11.33 -5.19 10.64
N ASN A 99 11.61 -3.90 10.48
CA ASN A 99 10.59 -2.86 10.56
C ASN A 99 9.98 -2.59 9.16
N PRO A 100 8.66 -2.78 8.97
CA PRO A 100 8.00 -2.56 7.68
C PRO A 100 8.15 -1.13 7.12
N LYS A 101 8.44 -0.12 7.97
CA LYS A 101 8.62 1.26 7.52
C LYS A 101 9.93 1.47 6.74
N ASP A 102 10.93 0.63 6.97
CA ASP A 102 12.26 0.76 6.37
C ASP A 102 12.34 0.08 4.99
N HIS A 103 11.32 -0.73 4.66
CA HIS A 103 11.20 -1.51 3.43
C HIS A 103 9.87 -1.21 2.73
N PRO A 104 9.70 -0.02 2.13
CA PRO A 104 8.46 0.35 1.48
C PRO A 104 8.28 -0.44 0.17
N LEU A 105 7.03 -0.68 -0.22
CA LEU A 105 6.68 -1.56 -1.36
C LEU A 105 7.09 -0.99 -2.74
N ASP A 106 7.38 0.31 -2.81
CA ASP A 106 7.83 1.02 -4.00
C ASP A 106 9.35 0.93 -4.24
N ASP A 107 10.13 0.52 -3.23
CA ASP A 107 11.57 0.32 -3.33
C ASP A 107 11.90 -1.15 -3.63
N GLY A 108 11.89 -1.49 -4.92
CA GLY A 108 12.16 -2.85 -5.41
C GLY A 108 13.55 -3.39 -5.01
N ASP A 109 14.57 -2.53 -4.95
CA ASP A 109 15.94 -2.94 -4.62
C ASP A 109 16.05 -3.35 -3.14
N ARG A 110 15.40 -2.61 -2.23
CA ARG A 110 15.34 -2.99 -0.81
C ARG A 110 14.57 -4.28 -0.58
N LEU A 111 13.46 -4.47 -1.27
CA LEU A 111 12.68 -5.72 -1.17
C LEU A 111 13.46 -6.91 -1.70
N TRP A 112 14.19 -6.73 -2.81
CA TRP A 112 15.06 -7.77 -3.34
C TRP A 112 16.16 -8.16 -2.35
N LEU A 113 16.81 -7.17 -1.73
CA LEU A 113 17.84 -7.41 -0.72
C LEU A 113 17.30 -8.13 0.51
N LEU A 114 16.09 -7.76 0.96
CA LEU A 114 15.38 -8.44 2.05
C LEU A 114 15.08 -9.90 1.70
N GLY A 115 14.54 -10.16 0.51
CA GLY A 115 14.27 -11.53 0.03
C GLY A 115 15.55 -12.37 -0.05
N ARG A 116 16.65 -11.78 -0.53
CA ARG A 116 17.96 -12.44 -0.57
C ARG A 116 18.48 -12.80 0.84
N GLN A 117 18.30 -11.92 1.82
CA GLN A 117 18.69 -12.19 3.21
C GLN A 117 17.88 -13.34 3.82
N VAL A 118 16.56 -13.37 3.58
CA VAL A 118 15.70 -14.48 4.03
C VAL A 118 16.13 -15.80 3.38
N LEU A 119 16.37 -15.80 2.07
CA LEU A 119 16.86 -17.00 1.35
C LEU A 119 18.18 -17.50 1.91
N ASP A 120 19.11 -16.60 2.23
CA ASP A 120 20.41 -16.97 2.79
C ASP A 120 20.27 -17.54 4.22
N THR A 121 19.40 -16.98 5.05
CA THR A 121 19.06 -17.53 6.38
C THR A 121 18.52 -18.96 6.28
N VAL A 122 17.60 -19.21 5.35
CA VAL A 122 17.06 -20.56 5.11
C VAL A 122 18.16 -21.49 4.59
N ALA A 123 18.96 -21.05 3.62
CA ALA A 123 20.01 -21.87 3.04
C ALA A 123 21.06 -22.30 4.07
N ARG A 124 21.45 -21.42 5.00
CA ARG A 124 22.36 -21.75 6.11
C ARG A 124 21.81 -22.83 7.04
N CYS A 125 20.49 -22.91 7.23
CA CYS A 125 19.85 -23.97 8.02
C CYS A 125 20.02 -25.37 7.37
N TYR A 126 20.02 -25.41 6.03
CA TYR A 126 20.17 -26.66 5.27
C TYR A 126 21.63 -27.01 4.94
N HIS A 127 22.50 -26.01 4.73
CA HIS A 127 23.90 -26.18 4.36
C HIS A 127 24.84 -25.34 5.26
N PRO A 128 24.97 -25.65 6.56
CA PRO A 128 25.72 -24.82 7.50
C PRO A 128 27.24 -24.84 7.28
N GLN A 129 27.77 -25.84 6.57
CA GLN A 129 29.19 -26.02 6.31
C GLN A 129 29.64 -25.47 4.94
N ALA A 130 28.70 -25.03 4.09
CA ALA A 130 29.02 -24.51 2.77
C ALA A 130 29.38 -23.01 2.84
N GLU A 131 30.46 -22.60 2.15
CA GLU A 131 30.82 -21.18 2.04
C GLU A 131 29.75 -20.35 1.32
N ARG A 132 29.02 -20.98 0.39
CA ARG A 132 27.93 -20.35 -0.37
C ARG A 132 26.69 -21.27 -0.36
N PRO A 133 25.93 -21.30 0.74
CA PRO A 133 24.81 -22.22 0.93
C PRO A 133 23.75 -22.18 -0.18
N LEU A 134 23.50 -21.00 -0.77
CA LEU A 134 22.57 -20.84 -1.88
C LEU A 134 22.99 -21.53 -3.19
N LEU A 135 24.29 -21.75 -3.40
CA LEU A 135 24.81 -22.41 -4.61
C LEU A 135 24.79 -23.94 -4.53
N GLU A 136 24.54 -24.50 -3.35
CA GLU A 136 24.33 -25.95 -3.16
C GLU A 136 22.97 -26.42 -3.70
N LEU A 137 22.05 -25.48 -3.97
CA LEU A 137 20.74 -25.77 -4.56
C LEU A 137 20.88 -26.05 -6.06
N THR A 138 20.49 -27.26 -6.46
CA THR A 138 20.42 -27.62 -7.87
C THR A 138 19.31 -26.83 -8.60
N VAL A 139 19.51 -26.54 -9.88
CA VAL A 139 18.52 -25.83 -10.72
C VAL A 139 17.13 -26.49 -10.71
N PRO A 140 17.00 -27.84 -10.82
CA PRO A 140 15.70 -28.48 -10.73
C PRO A 140 14.99 -28.24 -9.40
N HIS A 141 15.72 -28.23 -8.28
CA HIS A 141 15.15 -27.95 -6.97
C HIS A 141 14.66 -26.51 -6.86
N MET A 142 15.40 -25.54 -7.40
CA MET A 142 14.96 -24.14 -7.43
C MET A 142 13.66 -23.96 -8.23
N LEU A 143 13.55 -24.59 -9.41
CA LEU A 143 12.33 -24.52 -10.22
C LEU A 143 11.13 -25.14 -9.50
N LEU A 144 11.33 -26.25 -8.79
CA LEU A 144 10.27 -26.88 -8.01
C LEU A 144 9.79 -25.99 -6.85
N ILE A 145 10.71 -25.28 -6.17
CA ILE A 145 10.36 -24.30 -5.13
C ILE A 145 9.51 -23.18 -5.73
N ILE A 146 9.93 -22.62 -6.87
CA ILE A 146 9.21 -21.53 -7.55
C ILE A 146 7.81 -21.99 -8.01
N GLU A 147 7.70 -23.19 -8.57
CA GLU A 147 6.43 -23.78 -8.98
C GLU A 147 5.48 -23.89 -7.78
N ARG A 148 5.95 -24.46 -6.67
CA ARG A 148 5.14 -24.66 -5.47
C ARG A 148 4.69 -23.32 -4.88
N ALA A 149 5.61 -22.37 -4.72
CA ALA A 149 5.29 -21.02 -4.25
C ALA A 149 4.27 -20.32 -5.17
N SER A 150 4.41 -20.46 -6.50
CA SER A 150 3.48 -19.87 -7.46
C SER A 150 2.09 -20.49 -7.38
N ARG A 151 2.01 -21.81 -7.19
CA ARG A 151 0.75 -22.55 -7.00
C ARG A 151 0.03 -22.11 -5.73
N ASP A 152 0.76 -21.99 -4.62
CA ASP A 152 0.22 -21.56 -3.33
C ASP A 152 -0.24 -20.10 -3.39
N LEU A 153 0.54 -19.22 -4.02
CA LEU A 153 0.17 -17.84 -4.26
C LEU A 153 -1.12 -17.75 -5.09
N ARG A 154 -1.20 -18.49 -6.21
CA ARG A 154 -2.42 -18.53 -7.04
C ARG A 154 -3.63 -18.98 -6.24
N ALA A 155 -3.50 -20.03 -5.42
CA ALA A 155 -4.58 -20.53 -4.58
C ALA A 155 -5.03 -19.48 -3.55
N SER A 156 -4.09 -18.72 -2.98
CA SER A 156 -4.40 -17.62 -2.05
C SER A 156 -5.10 -16.45 -2.76
N LEU A 157 -4.63 -16.06 -3.95
CA LEU A 157 -5.23 -14.97 -4.72
C LEU A 157 -6.67 -15.28 -5.12
N ILE A 158 -6.95 -16.48 -5.65
CA ILE A 158 -8.31 -16.88 -6.04
C ILE A 158 -9.27 -16.89 -4.84
N ARG A 159 -8.77 -17.24 -3.65
CA ARG A 159 -9.59 -17.33 -2.43
C ARG A 159 -9.92 -15.96 -1.85
N ASN A 160 -9.01 -14.99 -1.98
CA ASN A 160 -9.09 -13.71 -1.28
C ASN A 160 -9.43 -12.51 -2.19
N ILE A 161 -9.25 -12.64 -3.51
CA ILE A 161 -9.53 -11.57 -4.48
C ILE A 161 -10.73 -11.99 -5.33
N PRO A 162 -11.86 -11.25 -5.27
CA PRO A 162 -12.98 -11.50 -6.17
C PRO A 162 -12.57 -11.16 -7.61
N LEU A 163 -12.87 -12.08 -8.53
CA LEU A 163 -12.67 -11.92 -9.98
C LEU A 163 -13.70 -10.97 -10.59
#